data_AF-A0A7V7EE96-F1
#
_entry.id   AF-A0A7V7EE96-F1
#
_cell.length_a   1.000
_cell.length_b   1.000
_cell.length_c   1.000
_cell.angle_alpha   90.00
_cell.angle_beta   90.00
_cell.angle_gamma   90.00
#
_symmetry.space_group_name_H-M   'P 1'
#
loop_
_entity.id
_entity.type
_entity.pdbx_description
1 polymer ?
#
loop_
_entity_poly.entity_id
_entity_poly.type
_entity_poly.pdbx_seq_one_letter_code
_entity_poly.pdbx_strand_id
1 'polypeptide(L)'
;MRCGGEEGKESIKRIEPDPYAQRRAEMVREDIARGSILGRTPVKHKAVLEVMRTVPRHEFVPPNLVDRAYADSPLPIGHGQTISQPYIVAYMTEMLEPDEDDVVLEIGTGSGYQAAVLAEIVKEVYTIEIVEELAKQATERLKRLEYENVHTRFGDGYFGWTEHAPFDAIVVTAAASHIPPPLIEQLKPGGRMAIPVGPPMRVQSLMLVEKNEDGAVRQRNVMAVRFVPLTRAREKEESAPSTKERTISLIE
;
A
#
# COMPACT_ATOMS: atom_id res chain seq x y z
N MET A 1 34.25 -46.45 -27.31
CA MET A 1 32.76 -46.48 -27.45
C MET A 1 32.14 -46.34 -26.07
N ARG A 2 31.37 -45.26 -25.89
CA ARG A 2 30.27 -45.00 -24.94
C ARG A 2 30.39 -43.59 -24.36
N CYS A 3 29.92 -42.62 -25.15
CA CYS A 3 29.38 -41.37 -24.65
C CYS A 3 27.99 -41.67 -24.09
N GLY A 4 27.77 -41.48 -22.79
CA GLY A 4 26.44 -41.41 -22.20
C GLY A 4 26.05 -39.93 -22.15
N GLY A 5 25.07 -39.53 -22.96
CA GLY A 5 24.51 -38.18 -22.94
C GLY A 5 23.66 -37.98 -21.69
N GLU A 6 23.93 -36.91 -20.95
CA GLU A 6 23.01 -36.38 -19.97
C GLU A 6 21.93 -35.60 -20.72
N GLU A 7 20.73 -36.18 -20.80
CA GLU A 7 19.53 -35.47 -21.22
C GLU A 7 19.09 -34.52 -20.10
N GLY A 8 19.55 -33.27 -20.17
CA GLY A 8 18.96 -32.16 -19.44
C GLY A 8 17.51 -31.96 -19.91
N LYS A 9 16.54 -32.37 -19.10
CA LYS A 9 15.14 -31.96 -19.27
C LYS A 9 15.02 -30.50 -18.86
N GLU A 10 15.26 -29.62 -19.82
CA GLU A 10 14.92 -28.21 -19.73
C GLU A 10 13.38 -28.11 -19.63
N SER A 11 12.90 -27.88 -18.42
CA SER A 11 11.49 -27.66 -18.13
C SER A 11 11.08 -26.31 -18.76
N ILE A 12 10.59 -26.35 -20.00
CA ILE A 12 9.88 -25.23 -20.61
C ILE A 12 8.61 -25.00 -19.77
N LYS A 13 8.69 -24.06 -18.80
CA LYS A 13 7.48 -23.52 -18.15
C LYS A 13 6.62 -22.97 -19.30
N ARG A 14 5.48 -23.61 -19.56
CA ARG A 14 4.51 -23.07 -20.52
C ARG A 14 4.11 -21.69 -20.00
N ILE A 15 4.48 -20.65 -20.73
CA ILE A 15 3.95 -19.31 -20.49
C ILE A 15 2.48 -19.40 -20.91
N GLU A 16 1.60 -19.64 -19.93
CA GLU A 16 0.18 -19.52 -20.19
C GLU A 16 -0.12 -18.07 -20.61
N PRO A 17 -0.89 -17.86 -21.68
CA PRO A 17 -1.19 -16.51 -22.13
C PRO A 17 -1.99 -15.78 -21.04
N ASP A 18 -1.44 -14.69 -20.51
CA ASP A 18 -2.12 -13.81 -19.54
C ASP A 18 -3.36 -13.18 -20.20
N PRO A 19 -4.59 -13.59 -19.85
CA PRO A 19 -5.81 -13.10 -20.49
C PRO A 19 -6.10 -11.63 -20.14
N TYR A 20 -5.36 -11.05 -19.19
CA TYR A 20 -5.54 -9.69 -18.72
C TYR A 20 -4.51 -8.70 -19.29
N ALA A 21 -3.48 -9.18 -20.01
CA ALA A 21 -2.38 -8.36 -20.51
C ALA A 21 -2.86 -7.14 -21.31
N GLN A 22 -3.84 -7.34 -22.20
CA GLN A 22 -4.39 -6.26 -23.02
C GLN A 22 -5.12 -5.20 -22.17
N ARG A 23 -6.00 -5.62 -21.24
CA ARG A 23 -6.77 -4.72 -20.37
C ARG A 23 -5.84 -3.89 -19.50
N ARG A 24 -4.80 -4.52 -18.96
CA ARG A 24 -3.76 -3.89 -18.15
C ARG A 24 -2.94 -2.88 -18.95
N ALA A 25 -2.49 -3.24 -20.15
CA ALA A 25 -1.73 -2.35 -21.02
C ALA A 25 -2.57 -1.13 -21.45
N GLU A 26 -3.87 -1.32 -21.67
CA GLU A 26 -4.82 -0.25 -21.96
C GLU A 26 -5.02 0.70 -20.77
N MET A 27 -5.29 0.17 -19.57
CA MET A 27 -5.35 0.95 -18.33
C MET A 27 -4.08 1.80 -18.15
N VAL A 28 -2.89 1.23 -18.35
CA VAL A 28 -1.64 1.99 -18.23
C VAL A 28 -1.54 3.09 -19.28
N ARG A 29 -1.90 2.80 -20.54
CA ARG A 29 -1.79 3.78 -21.62
C ARG A 29 -2.77 4.94 -21.45
N GLU A 30 -4.04 4.64 -21.22
CA GLU A 30 -5.10 5.64 -21.20
C GLU A 30 -5.19 6.33 -19.84
N ASP A 31 -5.32 5.57 -18.76
CA ASP A 31 -5.66 6.15 -17.45
C ASP A 31 -4.44 6.69 -16.71
N ILE A 32 -3.27 6.07 -16.89
CA ILE A 32 -2.04 6.36 -16.13
C ILE A 32 -1.08 7.26 -16.91
N ALA A 33 -0.60 6.79 -18.06
CA ALA A 33 0.45 7.46 -18.85
C ALA A 33 -0.05 8.67 -19.64
N ARG A 34 -1.33 8.67 -20.04
CA ARG A 34 -1.97 9.81 -20.69
C ARG A 34 -2.72 10.70 -19.69
N GLY A 35 -3.21 10.13 -18.59
CA GLY A 35 -4.09 10.82 -17.66
C GLY A 35 -5.40 11.22 -18.33
N SER A 36 -6.07 10.30 -19.03
CA SER A 36 -7.23 10.57 -19.91
C SER A 36 -8.43 11.27 -19.25
N ILE A 37 -8.46 11.40 -17.91
CA ILE A 37 -9.43 12.24 -17.20
C ILE A 37 -8.92 13.67 -17.12
N LEU A 38 -9.72 14.62 -17.60
CA LEU A 38 -9.39 16.05 -17.64
C LEU A 38 -8.85 16.56 -16.29
N GLY A 39 -7.69 17.21 -16.33
CA GLY A 39 -7.05 17.80 -15.16
C GLY A 39 -6.12 16.87 -14.39
N ARG A 40 -5.91 15.62 -14.84
CA ARG A 40 -4.88 14.74 -14.27
C ARG A 40 -3.51 15.01 -14.84
N THR A 41 -2.51 14.88 -13.97
CA THR A 41 -1.11 14.89 -14.37
C THR A 41 -0.75 13.50 -14.90
N PRO A 42 -0.24 13.39 -16.14
CA PRO A 42 0.24 12.12 -16.66
C PRO A 42 1.42 11.58 -15.83
N VAL A 43 1.38 10.29 -15.49
CA VAL A 43 2.53 9.59 -14.90
C VAL A 43 3.56 9.33 -16.00
N LYS A 44 4.82 9.68 -15.74
CA LYS A 44 5.94 9.64 -16.70
C LYS A 44 7.09 8.75 -16.24
N HIS A 45 7.13 8.35 -14.96
CA HIS A 45 8.19 7.54 -14.40
C HIS A 45 8.22 6.16 -15.06
N LYS A 46 9.30 5.86 -15.78
CA LYS A 46 9.38 4.67 -16.65
C LYS A 46 9.21 3.37 -15.87
N ALA A 47 9.91 3.23 -14.74
CA ALA A 47 9.81 2.03 -13.89
C ALA A 47 8.37 1.85 -13.36
N VAL A 48 7.69 2.93 -12.97
CA VAL A 48 6.31 2.86 -12.46
C VAL A 48 5.36 2.43 -13.59
N LEU A 49 5.48 3.02 -14.77
CA LEU A 49 4.66 2.64 -15.91
C LEU A 49 4.88 1.17 -16.31
N GLU A 50 6.12 0.67 -16.22
CA GLU A 50 6.43 -0.71 -16.53
C GLU A 50 5.84 -1.67 -15.50
N VAL A 51 6.04 -1.40 -14.22
CA VAL A 51 5.49 -2.23 -13.14
C VAL A 51 3.97 -2.28 -13.16
N MET A 52 3.30 -1.18 -13.50
CA MET A 52 1.84 -1.18 -13.67
C MET A 52 1.39 -2.05 -14.87
N ARG A 53 2.29 -2.40 -15.81
CA ARG A 53 2.05 -3.37 -16.90
C ARG A 53 2.43 -4.80 -16.54
N THR A 54 3.10 -5.06 -15.43
CA THR A 54 3.51 -6.42 -15.05
C THR A 54 2.68 -6.93 -13.88
N VAL A 55 2.51 -6.15 -12.82
CA VAL A 55 1.85 -6.60 -11.58
C VAL A 55 0.40 -7.02 -11.85
N PRO A 56 0.02 -8.29 -11.56
CA PRO A 56 -1.29 -8.87 -11.82
C PRO A 56 -2.36 -8.34 -10.88
N ARG A 57 -2.83 -7.10 -11.07
CA ARG A 57 -3.88 -6.48 -10.24
C ARG A 57 -5.11 -7.36 -10.01
N HIS A 58 -5.47 -8.22 -10.98
CA HIS A 58 -6.56 -9.19 -10.83
C HIS A 58 -6.35 -10.22 -9.71
N GLU A 59 -5.11 -10.51 -9.31
CA GLU A 59 -4.79 -11.39 -8.17
C GLU A 59 -5.07 -10.73 -6.80
N PHE A 60 -5.24 -9.40 -6.79
CA PHE A 60 -5.42 -8.57 -5.60
C PHE A 60 -6.87 -8.12 -5.39
N VAL A 61 -7.81 -8.61 -6.21
CA VAL A 61 -9.24 -8.31 -6.08
C VAL A 61 -10.03 -9.57 -5.74
N PRO A 62 -11.22 -9.45 -5.11
CA PRO A 62 -12.12 -10.58 -4.93
C PRO A 62 -12.50 -11.24 -6.27
N PRO A 63 -12.68 -12.57 -6.33
CA PRO A 63 -12.95 -13.30 -7.58
C PRO A 63 -14.13 -12.75 -8.40
N ASN A 64 -15.18 -12.28 -7.72
CA ASN A 64 -16.37 -11.70 -8.35
C ASN A 64 -16.15 -10.29 -8.95
N LEU A 65 -14.95 -9.71 -8.80
CA LEU A 65 -14.60 -8.37 -9.29
C LEU A 65 -13.43 -8.36 -10.27
N VAL A 66 -12.89 -9.54 -10.62
CA VAL A 66 -11.74 -9.69 -11.53
C VAL A 66 -11.97 -9.00 -12.88
N ASP A 67 -13.19 -9.06 -13.43
CA ASP A 67 -13.50 -8.39 -14.69
C ASP A 67 -13.35 -6.86 -14.64
N ARG A 68 -13.43 -6.28 -13.44
CA ARG A 68 -13.26 -4.85 -13.19
C ARG A 68 -11.87 -4.47 -12.71
N ALA A 69 -10.94 -5.43 -12.56
CA ALA A 69 -9.64 -5.20 -11.93
C ALA A 69 -8.85 -4.05 -12.57
N TYR A 70 -9.00 -3.85 -13.89
CA TYR A 70 -8.29 -2.84 -14.68
C TYR A 70 -9.13 -1.61 -15.03
N ALA A 71 -10.35 -1.49 -14.48
CA ALA A 71 -11.06 -0.23 -14.53
C ALA A 71 -10.35 0.76 -13.61
N ASP A 72 -10.17 2.01 -14.06
CA ASP A 72 -9.56 3.05 -13.24
C ASP A 72 -10.52 3.56 -12.14
N SER A 73 -10.78 2.70 -11.15
CA SER A 73 -11.63 2.95 -10.01
C SER A 73 -11.19 2.08 -8.81
N PRO A 74 -11.49 2.49 -7.56
CA PRO A 74 -11.28 1.61 -6.42
C PRO A 74 -12.31 0.47 -6.42
N LEU A 75 -11.92 -0.69 -5.88
CA LEU A 75 -12.81 -1.85 -5.74
C LEU A 75 -12.83 -2.33 -4.27
N PRO A 76 -13.98 -2.80 -3.75
CA PRO A 76 -14.05 -3.33 -2.39
C PRO A 76 -13.25 -4.62 -2.26
N ILE A 77 -12.55 -4.77 -1.13
CA ILE A 77 -11.73 -5.96 -0.80
C ILE A 77 -12.19 -6.64 0.49
N GLY A 78 -13.37 -6.28 0.99
CA GLY A 78 -13.89 -6.74 2.28
C GLY A 78 -13.54 -5.81 3.43
N HIS A 79 -14.10 -6.07 4.61
CA HIS A 79 -13.82 -5.33 5.86
C HIS A 79 -13.97 -3.80 5.78
N GLY A 80 -14.83 -3.31 4.88
CA GLY A 80 -15.01 -1.87 4.64
C GLY A 80 -13.84 -1.20 3.92
N GLN A 81 -12.88 -1.97 3.40
CA GLN A 81 -11.69 -1.47 2.71
C GLN A 81 -11.80 -1.60 1.20
N THR A 82 -10.93 -0.89 0.48
CA THR A 82 -10.85 -0.90 -0.97
C THR A 82 -9.41 -1.03 -1.45
N ILE A 83 -9.19 -1.73 -2.55
CA ILE A 83 -7.97 -1.56 -3.35
C ILE A 83 -8.05 -0.21 -4.07
N SER A 84 -7.00 0.60 -3.97
CA SER A 84 -6.93 1.96 -4.53
C SER A 84 -7.04 1.96 -6.06
N GLN A 85 -7.58 3.05 -6.62
CA GLN A 85 -7.63 3.29 -8.07
C GLN A 85 -6.24 3.17 -8.71
N PRO A 86 -6.07 2.46 -9.85
CA PRO A 86 -4.78 2.29 -10.52
C PRO A 86 -4.00 3.58 -10.77
N TYR A 87 -4.64 4.64 -11.26
CA TYR A 87 -4.01 5.95 -11.42
C TYR A 87 -3.42 6.47 -10.10
N ILE A 88 -4.16 6.37 -9.00
CA ILE A 88 -3.70 6.85 -7.69
C ILE A 88 -2.52 6.03 -7.18
N VAL A 89 -2.52 4.71 -7.37
CA VAL A 89 -1.37 3.84 -7.04
C VAL A 89 -0.12 4.27 -7.81
N ALA A 90 -0.23 4.40 -9.14
CA ALA A 90 0.90 4.82 -9.98
C ALA A 90 1.39 6.22 -9.63
N TYR A 91 0.48 7.16 -9.43
CA TYR A 91 0.82 8.55 -9.13
C TYR A 91 1.45 8.70 -7.74
N MET A 92 0.92 8.01 -6.72
CA MET A 92 1.56 7.97 -5.39
C MET A 92 2.95 7.36 -5.45
N THR A 93 3.14 6.31 -6.23
CA THR A 93 4.45 5.67 -6.43
C THR A 93 5.42 6.61 -7.13
N GLU A 94 5.02 7.29 -8.22
CA GLU A 94 5.87 8.26 -8.92
C GLU A 94 6.34 9.42 -8.03
N MET A 95 5.46 9.93 -7.15
CA MET A 95 5.82 11.04 -6.26
C MET A 95 6.95 10.71 -5.28
N LEU A 96 7.13 9.43 -4.95
CA LEU A 96 8.19 8.97 -4.06
C LEU A 96 9.55 8.97 -4.76
N GLU A 97 9.60 9.04 -6.10
CA GLU A 97 10.81 8.87 -6.91
C GLU A 97 11.60 7.61 -6.49
N PRO A 98 10.97 6.42 -6.53
CA PRO A 98 11.58 5.19 -6.01
C PRO A 98 12.78 4.74 -6.84
N ASP A 99 13.81 4.28 -6.14
CA ASP A 99 15.04 3.71 -6.68
C ASP A 99 15.24 2.25 -6.23
N GLU A 100 16.14 1.52 -6.90
CA GLU A 100 16.37 0.09 -6.67
C GLU A 100 16.99 -0.23 -5.32
N ASP A 101 17.68 0.74 -4.70
CA ASP A 101 18.28 0.60 -3.38
C ASP A 101 17.35 1.00 -2.21
N ASP A 102 16.17 1.53 -2.50
CA ASP A 102 15.26 2.09 -1.50
C ASP A 102 14.65 1.05 -0.57
N VAL A 103 14.49 1.43 0.70
CA VAL A 103 13.70 0.73 1.71
C VAL A 103 12.45 1.54 2.01
N VAL A 104 11.28 0.98 1.68
CA VAL A 104 10.00 1.71 1.70
C VAL A 104 9.06 1.16 2.78
N LEU A 105 8.36 2.05 3.47
CA LEU A 105 7.27 1.71 4.38
C LEU A 105 5.90 2.04 3.76
N GLU A 106 5.01 1.05 3.70
CA GLU A 106 3.59 1.21 3.39
C GLU A 106 2.75 1.11 4.67
N ILE A 107 1.85 2.09 4.86
CA ILE A 107 0.80 2.05 5.88
C ILE A 107 -0.54 1.80 5.21
N GLY A 108 -1.14 0.63 5.48
CA GLY A 108 -2.39 0.15 4.90
C GLY A 108 -2.16 -0.88 3.81
N THR A 109 -1.68 -2.08 4.17
CA THR A 109 -1.44 -3.16 3.20
C THR A 109 -2.69 -3.48 2.38
N GLY A 110 -3.86 -3.54 3.01
CA GLY A 110 -5.14 -3.85 2.37
C GLY A 110 -5.09 -5.15 1.58
N SER A 111 -5.08 -5.03 0.24
CA SER A 111 -4.96 -6.20 -0.65
C SER A 111 -3.52 -6.68 -0.86
N GLY A 112 -2.53 -5.83 -0.61
CA GLY A 112 -1.11 -6.02 -0.94
C GLY A 112 -0.70 -5.46 -2.31
N TYR A 113 -1.62 -4.88 -3.09
CA TYR A 113 -1.32 -4.44 -4.46
C TYR A 113 -0.29 -3.30 -4.55
N GLN A 114 -0.39 -2.28 -3.68
CA GLN A 114 0.57 -1.18 -3.67
C GLN A 114 1.94 -1.65 -3.14
N ALA A 115 1.97 -2.55 -2.15
CA ALA A 115 3.19 -3.25 -1.73
C ALA A 115 3.87 -3.99 -2.91
N ALA A 116 3.11 -4.77 -3.67
CA ALA A 116 3.61 -5.48 -4.85
C ALA A 116 4.14 -4.53 -5.93
N VAL A 117 3.46 -3.40 -6.19
CA VAL A 117 3.95 -2.37 -7.12
C VAL A 117 5.27 -1.75 -6.63
N LEU A 118 5.43 -1.51 -5.33
CA LEU A 118 6.70 -0.99 -4.81
C LEU A 118 7.81 -2.05 -4.90
N ALA A 119 7.50 -3.30 -4.58
CA ALA A 119 8.43 -4.42 -4.51
C ALA A 119 9.14 -4.75 -5.84
N GLU A 120 8.50 -4.44 -6.97
CA GLU A 120 9.09 -4.58 -8.31
C GLU A 120 10.10 -3.47 -8.66
N ILE A 121 10.19 -2.42 -7.84
CA ILE A 121 11.06 -1.26 -8.09
C ILE A 121 12.17 -1.17 -7.03
N VAL A 122 11.82 -1.37 -5.76
CA VAL A 122 12.70 -1.04 -4.62
C VAL A 122 13.31 -2.29 -3.97
N LYS A 123 14.33 -2.09 -3.15
CA LYS A 123 15.04 -3.16 -2.47
C LYS A 123 14.16 -3.94 -1.50
N GLU A 124 13.47 -3.23 -0.60
CA GLU A 124 12.64 -3.84 0.46
C GLU A 124 11.38 -3.01 0.69
N VAL A 125 10.25 -3.69 0.90
CA VAL A 125 8.98 -3.08 1.27
C VAL A 125 8.53 -3.62 2.63
N TYR A 126 8.34 -2.73 3.59
CA TYR A 126 7.69 -3.03 4.86
C TYR A 126 6.27 -2.52 4.81
N THR A 127 5.27 -3.34 5.14
CA THR A 127 3.86 -2.95 5.04
C THR A 127 3.07 -3.34 6.28
N ILE A 128 2.25 -2.41 6.79
CA ILE A 128 1.46 -2.58 8.01
C ILE A 128 -0.04 -2.53 7.71
N GLU A 129 -0.78 -3.48 8.27
CA GLU A 129 -2.25 -3.52 8.19
C GLU A 129 -2.88 -3.67 9.58
N ILE A 130 -3.93 -2.90 9.83
CA ILE A 130 -4.63 -2.85 11.12
C ILE A 130 -5.81 -3.83 11.20
N VAL A 131 -6.29 -4.33 10.05
CA VAL A 131 -7.32 -5.36 9.98
C VAL A 131 -6.65 -6.72 9.88
N GLU A 132 -6.68 -7.49 10.97
CA GLU A 132 -5.99 -8.78 11.09
C GLU A 132 -6.25 -9.74 9.92
N GLU A 133 -7.52 -9.83 9.49
CA GLU A 133 -7.92 -10.71 8.38
C GLU A 133 -7.32 -10.27 7.03
N LEU A 134 -7.26 -8.96 6.77
CA LEU A 134 -6.63 -8.43 5.56
C LEU A 134 -5.11 -8.60 5.61
N ALA A 135 -4.49 -8.41 6.79
CA ALA A 135 -3.06 -8.65 6.97
C ALA A 135 -2.70 -10.09 6.59
N LYS A 136 -3.43 -11.08 7.15
CA LYS A 136 -3.24 -12.50 6.82
C LYS A 136 -3.41 -12.79 5.32
N GLN A 137 -4.50 -12.33 4.73
CA GLN A 137 -4.78 -12.55 3.31
C GLN A 137 -3.74 -11.91 2.40
N ALA A 138 -3.25 -10.71 2.74
CA ALA A 138 -2.19 -10.04 1.99
C ALA A 138 -0.87 -10.79 2.11
N THR A 139 -0.47 -11.24 3.31
CA THR A 139 0.73 -12.06 3.52
C THR A 139 0.70 -13.33 2.69
N GLU A 140 -0.42 -14.07 2.73
CA GLU A 140 -0.59 -15.31 1.97
C GLU A 140 -0.54 -15.06 0.45
N ARG A 141 -1.22 -14.00 -0.02
CA ARG A 141 -1.23 -13.62 -1.43
C ARG A 141 0.15 -13.22 -1.93
N LEU A 142 0.84 -12.34 -1.23
CA LEU A 142 2.18 -11.87 -1.61
C LEU A 142 3.17 -13.02 -1.64
N LYS A 143 3.12 -13.93 -0.64
CA LYS A 143 3.93 -15.15 -0.63
C LYS A 143 3.61 -16.08 -1.82
N ARG A 144 2.33 -16.29 -2.12
CA ARG A 144 1.90 -17.11 -3.27
C ARG A 144 2.34 -16.53 -4.61
N LEU A 145 2.45 -15.21 -4.69
CA LEU A 145 2.95 -14.47 -5.86
C LEU A 145 4.46 -14.28 -5.86
N GLU A 146 5.20 -14.91 -4.94
CA GLU A 146 6.66 -14.92 -4.89
C GLU A 146 7.31 -13.54 -4.63
N TYR A 147 6.60 -12.64 -3.95
CA TYR A 147 7.17 -11.37 -3.45
C TYR A 147 8.01 -11.60 -2.20
N GLU A 148 9.30 -11.89 -2.37
CA GLU A 148 10.23 -12.22 -1.28
C GLU A 148 10.74 -11.00 -0.50
N ASN A 149 10.76 -9.81 -1.11
CA ASN A 149 11.21 -8.54 -0.53
C ASN A 149 10.07 -7.71 0.09
N VAL A 150 8.95 -8.36 0.46
CA VAL A 150 7.81 -7.71 1.13
C VAL A 150 7.60 -8.30 2.51
N HIS A 151 7.76 -7.45 3.52
CA HIS A 151 7.60 -7.78 4.94
C HIS A 151 6.28 -7.22 5.46
N THR A 152 5.31 -8.09 5.71
CA THR A 152 3.99 -7.71 6.21
C THR A 152 3.91 -7.77 7.74
N ARG A 153 3.19 -6.83 8.37
CA ARG A 153 2.90 -6.86 9.81
C ARG A 153 1.45 -6.47 10.11
N PHE A 154 0.79 -7.22 10.99
CA PHE A 154 -0.43 -6.78 11.63
C PHE A 154 -0.12 -5.77 12.75
N GLY A 155 -0.69 -4.57 12.70
CA GLY A 155 -0.45 -3.55 13.72
C GLY A 155 -1.03 -2.17 13.40
N ASP A 156 -0.83 -1.24 14.35
CA ASP A 156 -1.24 0.16 14.19
C ASP A 156 -0.17 0.94 13.42
N GLY A 157 -0.44 1.21 12.15
CA GLY A 157 0.51 1.86 11.25
C GLY A 157 0.80 3.33 11.54
N TYR A 158 0.03 4.00 12.41
CA TYR A 158 0.33 5.40 12.79
C TYR A 158 1.68 5.52 13.51
N PHE A 159 2.14 4.45 14.19
CA PHE A 159 3.45 4.42 14.84
C PHE A 159 4.60 4.04 13.90
N GLY A 160 4.32 3.71 12.63
CA GLY A 160 5.33 3.22 11.69
C GLY A 160 5.97 1.90 12.16
N TRP A 161 7.18 1.63 11.69
CA TRP A 161 7.94 0.41 11.99
C TRP A 161 9.37 0.75 12.43
N THR A 162 9.51 1.17 13.69
CA THR A 162 10.75 1.67 14.26
C THR A 162 11.93 0.69 14.11
N GLU A 163 11.69 -0.61 14.18
CA GLU A 163 12.73 -1.63 14.08
C GLU A 163 13.43 -1.69 12.71
N HIS A 164 12.79 -1.17 11.65
CA HIS A 164 13.36 -1.12 10.29
C HIS A 164 13.55 0.30 9.78
N ALA A 165 13.20 1.30 10.58
CA ALA A 165 13.50 2.69 10.29
C ALA A 165 15.01 2.94 10.28
N PRO A 166 15.50 3.95 9.55
CA PRO A 166 14.72 4.91 8.75
C PRO A 166 14.44 4.42 7.32
N PHE A 167 13.39 4.97 6.69
CA PHE A 167 12.91 4.63 5.35
C PHE A 167 13.25 5.72 4.32
N ASP A 168 13.59 5.32 3.10
CA ASP A 168 13.81 6.23 1.96
C ASP A 168 12.48 6.86 1.52
N ALA A 169 11.41 6.06 1.52
CA ALA A 169 10.07 6.53 1.23
C ALA A 169 9.01 5.93 2.16
N ILE A 170 7.93 6.67 2.36
CA ILE A 170 6.74 6.21 3.08
C ILE A 170 5.49 6.47 2.24
N VAL A 171 4.63 5.46 2.07
CA VAL A 171 3.32 5.62 1.45
C VAL A 171 2.23 5.29 2.46
N VAL A 172 1.24 6.17 2.60
CA VAL A 172 0.08 5.93 3.46
C VAL A 172 -1.16 5.81 2.59
N THR A 173 -1.78 4.63 2.56
CA THR A 173 -2.93 4.31 1.69
C THR A 173 -4.27 4.43 2.43
N ALA A 174 -4.28 5.21 3.52
CA ALA A 174 -5.46 5.58 4.28
C ALA A 174 -5.38 7.06 4.68
N ALA A 175 -6.53 7.74 4.78
CA ALA A 175 -6.60 9.15 5.14
C ALA A 175 -6.35 9.37 6.62
N ALA A 176 -5.26 10.06 6.95
CA ALA A 176 -4.96 10.49 8.31
C ALA A 176 -5.63 11.85 8.61
N SER A 177 -5.97 12.09 9.88
CA SER A 177 -6.50 13.40 10.32
C SER A 177 -5.44 14.49 10.27
N HIS A 178 -4.19 14.11 10.46
CA HIS A 178 -2.97 14.90 10.36
C HIS A 178 -1.82 13.96 9.97
N ILE A 179 -0.69 14.52 9.52
CA ILE A 179 0.49 13.71 9.21
C ILE A 179 1.07 13.17 10.53
N PRO A 180 1.16 11.83 10.72
CA PRO A 180 1.66 11.27 11.97
C PRO A 180 3.13 11.66 12.20
N PRO A 181 3.47 12.30 13.34
CA PRO A 181 4.86 12.63 13.67
C PRO A 181 5.83 11.44 13.62
N PRO A 182 5.47 10.23 14.11
CA PRO A 182 6.37 9.07 14.02
C PRO A 182 6.81 8.72 12.60
N LEU A 183 5.96 8.96 11.59
CA LEU A 183 6.31 8.68 10.19
C LEU A 183 7.31 9.72 9.65
N ILE A 184 7.21 10.99 10.06
CA ILE A 184 8.20 12.02 9.71
C ILE A 184 9.56 11.71 10.37
N GLU A 185 9.55 11.24 11.61
CA GLU A 185 10.76 10.85 12.34
C GLU A 185 11.46 9.67 11.66
N GLN A 186 10.69 8.67 11.21
CA GLN A 186 11.20 7.47 10.54
C GLN A 186 11.60 7.69 9.07
N LEU A 187 11.30 8.85 8.48
CA LEU A 187 11.74 9.20 7.12
C LEU A 187 13.22 9.62 7.15
N LYS A 188 14.04 9.10 6.21
CA LYS A 188 15.43 9.54 6.05
C LYS A 188 15.52 11.01 5.61
N PRO A 189 16.63 11.71 5.91
CA PRO A 189 16.99 12.91 5.15
C PRO A 189 17.06 12.58 3.66
N GLY A 190 16.54 13.46 2.81
CA GLY A 190 16.31 13.21 1.38
C GLY A 190 15.01 12.44 1.07
N GLY A 191 14.40 11.80 2.07
CA GLY A 191 13.26 10.91 1.89
C GLY A 191 11.93 11.63 1.64
N ARG A 192 10.96 10.86 1.12
CA ARG A 192 9.64 11.35 0.70
C ARG A 192 8.48 10.55 1.26
N MET A 193 7.36 11.23 1.52
CA MET A 193 6.14 10.57 1.95
C MET A 193 4.91 11.06 1.19
N ALA A 194 4.12 10.11 0.67
CA ALA A 194 2.82 10.36 0.07
C ALA A 194 1.71 9.95 1.06
N ILE A 195 0.87 10.90 1.46
CA ILE A 195 -0.16 10.68 2.48
C ILE A 195 -1.44 11.48 2.21
N PRO A 196 -2.62 10.83 2.17
CA PRO A 196 -3.90 11.53 2.19
C PRO A 196 -4.18 12.12 3.58
N VAL A 197 -4.48 13.42 3.63
CA VAL A 197 -4.77 14.14 4.87
C VAL A 197 -6.12 14.85 4.78
N GLY A 198 -6.99 14.61 5.75
CA GLY A 198 -8.28 15.28 5.84
C GLY A 198 -9.29 14.52 6.68
N PRO A 199 -10.51 15.09 6.84
CA PRO A 199 -11.54 14.47 7.65
C PRO A 199 -12.00 13.12 7.07
N PRO A 200 -12.35 12.13 7.92
CA PRO A 200 -12.92 10.87 7.48
C PRO A 200 -14.16 11.06 6.61
N MET A 201 -14.35 10.17 5.63
CA MET A 201 -15.54 10.12 4.75
C MET A 201 -15.82 11.39 3.93
N ARG A 202 -14.87 12.33 3.83
CA ARG A 202 -14.97 13.52 2.98
C ARG A 202 -13.89 13.51 1.90
N VAL A 203 -13.77 14.58 1.14
CA VAL A 203 -12.61 14.81 0.28
C VAL A 203 -11.40 15.13 1.16
N GLN A 204 -10.27 14.49 0.88
CA GLN A 204 -8.97 14.75 1.49
C GLN A 204 -8.01 15.38 0.49
N SER A 205 -6.89 15.89 0.98
CA SER A 205 -5.77 16.34 0.16
C SER A 205 -4.69 15.27 0.17
N LEU A 206 -4.27 14.80 -1.00
CA LEU A 206 -3.05 14.02 -1.14
C LEU A 206 -1.87 14.96 -0.95
N MET A 207 -1.09 14.74 0.10
CA MET A 207 0.08 15.53 0.46
C MET A 207 1.34 14.80 0.04
N LEU A 208 2.31 15.54 -0.51
CA LEU A 208 3.70 15.12 -0.57
C LEU A 208 4.45 15.81 0.57
N VAL A 209 5.17 15.02 1.35
CA VAL A 209 6.07 15.47 2.42
C VAL A 209 7.49 15.12 2.01
N GLU A 210 8.40 16.08 2.08
CA GLU A 210 9.81 15.93 1.73
C GLU A 210 10.65 16.32 2.94
N LYS A 211 11.57 15.46 3.35
CA LYS A 211 12.51 15.75 4.44
C LYS A 211 13.86 16.08 3.82
N ASN A 212 14.27 17.34 3.92
CA ASN A 212 15.55 17.78 3.38
C ASN A 212 16.72 17.15 4.15
N GLU A 213 17.93 17.20 3.57
CA GLU A 213 19.17 16.73 4.18
C GLU A 213 19.45 17.34 5.57
N ASP A 214 19.03 18.58 5.79
CA ASP A 214 19.17 19.29 7.07
C ASP A 214 18.08 18.93 8.11
N GLY A 215 17.18 18.01 7.76
CA GLY A 215 16.05 17.59 8.57
C GLY A 215 14.81 18.49 8.48
N ALA A 216 14.87 19.61 7.75
CA ALA A 216 13.70 20.47 7.56
C ALA A 216 12.64 19.76 6.71
N VAL A 217 11.37 19.87 7.12
CA VAL A 217 10.25 19.21 6.45
C VAL A 217 9.47 20.21 5.60
N ARG A 218 9.30 19.89 4.32
CA ARG A 218 8.42 20.61 3.39
C ARG A 218 7.20 19.77 3.07
N GLN A 219 6.06 20.42 2.89
CA GLN A 219 4.79 19.76 2.59
C GLN A 219 4.08 20.51 1.49
N ARG A 220 3.53 19.80 0.51
CA ARG A 220 2.69 20.39 -0.53
C ARG A 220 1.44 19.58 -0.78
N ASN A 221 0.34 20.28 -1.01
CA ASN A 221 -0.90 19.68 -1.50
C ASN A 221 -0.76 19.37 -2.98
N VAL A 222 -1.11 18.15 -3.37
CA VAL A 222 -0.96 17.67 -4.75
C VAL A 222 -2.30 17.59 -5.46
N MET A 223 -3.30 16.95 -4.87
CA MET A 223 -4.63 16.81 -5.45
C MET A 223 -5.68 16.39 -4.43
N ALA A 224 -6.95 16.58 -4.78
CA ALA A 224 -8.08 16.03 -4.03
C ALA A 224 -8.19 14.51 -4.22
N VAL A 225 -8.40 13.78 -3.13
CA VAL A 225 -8.57 12.32 -3.10
C VAL A 225 -9.66 11.90 -2.12
N ARG A 226 -10.06 10.62 -2.17
CA ARG A 226 -10.96 10.02 -1.18
C ARG A 226 -10.46 8.63 -0.78
N PHE A 227 -9.92 8.52 0.43
CA PHE A 227 -9.42 7.29 1.04
C PHE A 227 -10.27 6.89 2.24
N VAL A 228 -10.19 5.60 2.58
CA VAL A 228 -10.66 5.06 3.87
C VAL A 228 -9.85 5.69 5.01
N PRO A 229 -10.41 5.89 6.22
CA PRO A 229 -9.69 6.54 7.31
C PRO A 229 -8.56 5.65 7.85
N LEU A 230 -7.43 6.27 8.19
CA LEU A 230 -6.39 5.66 9.00
C LEU A 230 -6.92 5.54 10.44
N THR A 231 -7.24 4.32 10.85
CA THR A 231 -7.76 4.04 12.19
C THR A 231 -6.64 3.73 13.17
N ARG A 232 -6.98 3.71 14.45
CA ARG A 232 -6.07 3.40 15.56
C ARG A 232 -6.51 2.10 16.20
N ALA A 233 -5.56 1.36 16.77
CA ALA A 233 -5.90 0.18 17.56
C ALA A 233 -6.80 0.65 18.71
N ARG A 234 -7.94 -0.02 18.89
CA ARG A 234 -8.74 0.23 20.09
C ARG A 234 -7.91 -0.25 21.28
N GLU A 235 -7.69 0.64 22.25
CA GLU A 235 -7.30 0.19 23.58
C GLU A 235 -8.35 -0.83 24.02
N LYS A 236 -7.91 -2.03 24.44
CA LYS A 236 -8.83 -2.93 25.13
C LYS A 236 -9.26 -2.16 26.38
N GLU A 237 -10.53 -1.82 26.50
CA GLU A 237 -11.09 -1.39 27.78
C GLU A 237 -10.78 -2.51 28.79
N GLU A 238 -9.82 -2.27 29.68
CA GLU A 238 -9.69 -3.08 30.87
C GLU A 238 -11.01 -2.94 31.61
N SER A 239 -11.77 -4.04 31.68
CA SER A 239 -13.01 -4.10 32.43
C SER A 239 -12.73 -3.67 33.87
N ALA A 240 -13.15 -2.46 34.23
CA ALA A 240 -13.07 -1.98 35.60
C ALA A 240 -13.81 -2.98 36.51
N PRO A 241 -13.25 -3.37 37.67
CA PRO A 241 -13.91 -4.30 38.56
C PRO A 241 -15.22 -3.70 39.07
N SER A 242 -16.32 -4.43 38.86
CA SER A 242 -17.65 -4.17 39.39
C SER A 242 -17.58 -3.87 40.89
N THR A 243 -17.80 -2.62 41.28
CA THR A 243 -18.04 -2.22 42.68
C THR A 243 -19.30 -2.91 43.19
N LYS A 244 -19.12 -3.93 44.04
CA LYS A 244 -20.19 -4.51 44.86
C LYS A 244 -20.66 -3.50 45.91
N GLU A 245 -21.97 -3.27 45.88
CA GLU A 245 -22.90 -2.98 46.98
C GLU A 245 -22.34 -2.32 48.25
N ARG A 246 -22.67 -1.03 48.44
CA ARG A 246 -22.70 -0.40 49.76
C ARG A 246 -24.04 -0.72 50.42
N THR A 247 -24.03 -1.63 51.38
CA THR A 247 -25.11 -1.80 52.36
C THR A 247 -25.23 -0.52 53.20
N ILE A 248 -26.35 0.19 53.07
CA ILE A 248 -26.73 1.28 53.97
C ILE A 248 -27.46 0.63 55.15
N SER A 249 -26.84 0.61 56.32
CA SER A 249 -27.52 0.37 57.59
C SER A 249 -28.26 1.63 58.00
N LEU A 250 -29.59 1.58 58.03
CA LEU A 250 -30.42 2.59 58.70
C LEU A 250 -30.28 2.42 60.22
N ILE A 251 -29.92 3.51 60.89
CA ILE A 251 -30.14 3.72 62.32
C ILE A 251 -31.25 4.76 62.40
N GLU A 252 -32.45 4.32 62.80
CA GLU A 252 -33.41 4.96 63.72
C GLU A 252 -34.68 4.10 63.81
#